data_AF-A0AAU7N6V1-F1
#
_entry.id   AF-A0AAU7N6V1-F1
#
_cell.length_a   1.000
_cell.length_b   1.000
_cell.length_c   1.000
_cell.angle_alpha   90.00
_cell.angle_beta   90.00
_cell.angle_gamma   90.00
#
_symmetry.space_group_name_H-M   'P 1'
#
loop_
_entity.id
_entity.type
_entity.pdbx_description
1 polymer ?
#
loop_
_entity_poly.entity_id
_entity_poly.type
_entity_poly.pdbx_seq_one_letter_code
_entity_poly.pdbx_strand_id
1 'polypeptide(L)'
;MRLTMTDKTEIKQIIASFSDDDNAAIDKQVEMLCANMRPVLNMLEAHKPDDYTKQAVEWLGEDDCNYQEFAGEVMWDIFRPRVEVEYAIGIFLRHHTFEDAA
;
A
#
# COMPACT_ATOMS: atom_id res chain seq x y z
N MET A 1 10.44 4.82 14.10
CA MET A 1 10.04 3.95 15.22
C MET A 1 10.49 2.52 14.93
N ARG A 2 11.03 1.79 15.92
CA ARG A 2 11.34 0.37 15.79
C ARG A 2 10.34 -0.43 16.63
N LEU A 3 9.42 -1.15 15.96
CA LEU A 3 8.38 -1.93 16.61
C LEU A 3 8.96 -3.13 17.37
N THR A 4 8.60 -3.26 18.64
CA THR A 4 8.86 -4.45 19.46
C THR A 4 7.96 -5.63 19.04
N MET A 5 8.18 -6.81 19.62
CA MET A 5 7.29 -7.96 19.41
C MET A 5 5.91 -7.76 20.04
N THR A 6 5.84 -6.99 21.13
CA THR A 6 4.58 -6.64 21.79
C THR A 6 3.78 -5.69 20.92
N ASP A 7 4.40 -4.62 20.40
CA ASP A 7 3.76 -3.64 19.51
C ASP A 7 3.18 -4.33 18.27
N LYS A 8 3.93 -5.28 17.68
CA LYS A 8 3.44 -6.07 16.53
C LYS A 8 2.24 -6.95 16.87
N THR A 9 2.17 -7.47 18.10
CA THR A 9 1.02 -8.26 18.56
C THR A 9 -0.21 -7.38 18.72
N GLU A 10 -0.05 -6.20 19.31
CA GLU A 10 -1.12 -5.21 19.46
C GLU A 10 -1.63 -4.71 18.11
N ILE A 11 -0.73 -4.36 17.18
CA ILE A 11 -1.10 -3.97 15.80
C ILE A 11 -1.92 -5.07 15.12
N LYS A 12 -1.56 -6.35 15.29
CA LYS A 12 -2.36 -7.46 14.75
C LYS A 12 -3.74 -7.56 15.39
N GLN A 13 -3.86 -7.27 16.69
CA GLN A 13 -5.16 -7.24 17.36
C GLN A 13 -6.01 -6.08 16.86
N ILE A 14 -5.41 -4.91 16.61
CA ILE A 14 -6.08 -3.76 15.99
C ILE A 14 -6.62 -4.15 14.61
N ILE A 15 -5.79 -4.75 13.74
CA ILE A 15 -6.22 -5.21 12.41
C ILE A 15 -7.39 -6.20 12.52
N ALA A 16 -7.31 -7.16 13.43
CA ALA A 16 -8.38 -8.13 13.66
C ALA A 16 -9.69 -7.51 14.18
N SER A 17 -9.65 -6.26 14.65
CA SER A 17 -10.80 -5.52 15.17
C SER A 17 -11.39 -4.49 14.20
N PHE A 18 -10.87 -4.40 12.97
CA PHE A 18 -11.37 -3.46 11.98
C PHE A 18 -12.85 -3.66 11.68
N SER A 19 -13.57 -2.54 11.69
CA SER A 19 -14.97 -2.47 11.29
C SER A 19 -15.11 -2.38 9.77
N ASP A 20 -16.34 -2.49 9.28
CA ASP A 20 -16.63 -2.24 7.86
C ASP A 20 -16.27 -0.81 7.43
N ASP A 21 -16.43 0.17 8.32
CA ASP A 21 -16.05 1.57 8.07
C ASP A 21 -14.53 1.73 7.94
N ASP A 22 -13.75 1.02 8.77
CA ASP A 22 -12.28 1.01 8.67
C ASP A 22 -11.84 0.38 7.34
N ASN A 23 -12.44 -0.75 6.97
CA ASN A 23 -12.16 -1.41 5.69
C ASN A 23 -12.51 -0.51 4.51
N ALA A 24 -13.66 0.19 4.55
CA ALA A 24 -14.05 1.12 3.50
C ALA A 24 -13.09 2.32 3.39
N ALA A 25 -12.57 2.82 4.53
CA ALA A 25 -11.56 3.88 4.52
C ALA A 25 -10.23 3.40 3.92
N ILE A 26 -9.81 2.18 4.24
CA ILE A 26 -8.63 1.53 3.65
C ILE A 26 -8.82 1.37 2.15
N ASP A 27 -9.91 0.75 1.71
CA ASP A 27 -10.18 0.48 0.31
C ASP A 27 -10.22 1.78 -0.51
N LYS A 28 -10.86 2.83 0.00
CA LYS A 28 -10.86 4.17 -0.63
C LYS A 28 -9.43 4.73 -0.80
N GLN A 29 -8.56 4.54 0.18
CA GLN A 29 -7.18 4.98 0.07
C GLN A 29 -6.40 4.15 -0.96
N VAL A 30 -6.66 2.85 -1.02
CA VAL A 30 -6.06 1.96 -2.03
C VAL A 30 -6.51 2.34 -3.43
N GLU A 31 -7.80 2.58 -3.65
CA GLU A 31 -8.35 3.08 -4.93
C GLU A 31 -7.64 4.35 -5.39
N MET A 32 -7.43 5.32 -4.50
CA MET A 32 -6.69 6.55 -4.82
C MET A 32 -5.23 6.28 -5.22
N LEU A 33 -4.57 5.30 -4.59
CA LEU A 33 -3.20 4.89 -4.94
C LEU A 33 -3.15 4.13 -6.26
N CYS A 34 -4.20 3.37 -6.58
CA CYS A 34 -4.35 2.63 -7.83
C CYS A 34 -4.83 3.50 -9.01
N ALA A 35 -5.20 4.76 -8.77
CA ALA A 35 -5.72 5.67 -9.81
C ALA A 35 -4.75 5.93 -10.97
N ASN A 36 -3.45 5.67 -10.80
CA ASN A 36 -2.50 5.66 -11.91
C ASN A 36 -1.37 4.65 -11.67
N MET A 37 -0.91 4.02 -12.75
CA MET A 37 0.10 2.96 -12.70
C MET A 37 1.55 3.43 -12.55
N ARG A 38 1.80 4.76 -12.50
CA ARG A 38 3.17 5.31 -12.45
C ARG A 38 4.01 4.75 -11.30
N PRO A 39 3.49 4.49 -10.08
CA PRO A 39 4.30 3.90 -9.03
C PRO A 39 4.93 2.55 -9.40
N VAL A 40 4.19 1.67 -10.08
CA VAL A 40 4.71 0.36 -10.52
C VAL A 40 5.68 0.53 -11.68
N LEU A 41 5.35 1.38 -12.65
CA LEU A 41 6.24 1.65 -13.78
C LEU A 41 7.58 2.23 -13.31
N ASN A 42 7.55 3.20 -12.39
CA ASN A 42 8.76 3.76 -11.78
C ASN A 42 9.58 2.72 -11.02
N MET A 43 8.91 1.77 -10.34
CA MET A 43 9.60 0.68 -9.64
C MET A 43 10.33 -0.24 -10.62
N LEU A 44 9.70 -0.58 -11.75
CA LEU A 44 10.30 -1.39 -12.81
C LEU A 44 11.47 -0.67 -13.48
N GLU A 45 11.31 0.61 -13.80
CA GLU A 45 12.40 1.45 -14.34
C GLU A 45 13.59 1.57 -13.38
N ALA A 46 13.35 1.53 -12.07
CA ALA A 46 14.42 1.61 -11.08
C ALA A 46 15.11 0.26 -10.79
N HIS A 47 14.45 -0.87 -11.06
CA HIS A 47 14.94 -2.19 -10.66
C HIS A 47 15.81 -2.84 -11.73
N LYS A 48 17.11 -2.52 -11.72
CA LYS A 48 18.12 -3.06 -12.65
C LYS A 48 17.72 -2.87 -14.13
N PRO A 49 17.46 -1.62 -14.55
CA PRO A 49 17.10 -1.36 -15.94
C PRO A 49 18.23 -1.68 -16.90
N ASP A 50 17.85 -2.07 -18.12
CA ASP A 50 18.71 -2.06 -19.30
C ASP A 50 18.41 -0.84 -20.20
N ASP A 51 19.09 -0.77 -21.35
CA ASP A 51 18.99 0.35 -22.30
C ASP A 51 17.58 0.55 -22.90
N TYR A 52 16.69 -0.44 -22.76
CA TYR A 52 15.34 -0.45 -23.36
C TYR A 52 14.21 -0.42 -22.33
N THR A 53 14.54 -0.54 -21.04
CA THR A 53 13.54 -0.69 -19.97
C THR A 53 12.55 0.47 -19.95
N LYS A 54 13.04 1.70 -20.16
CA LYS A 54 12.18 2.89 -20.19
C LYS A 54 11.14 2.80 -21.32
N GLN A 55 11.58 2.51 -22.54
CA GLN A 55 10.72 2.41 -23.71
C GLN A 55 9.73 1.26 -23.58
N ALA A 56 10.16 0.12 -23.03
CA ALA A 56 9.29 -1.01 -22.77
C ALA A 56 8.20 -0.67 -21.75
N VAL A 57 8.56 -0.02 -20.64
CA VAL A 57 7.63 0.38 -19.59
C VAL A 57 6.64 1.46 -20.07
N GLU A 58 7.11 2.43 -20.86
CA GLU A 58 6.25 3.43 -21.50
C GLU A 58 5.24 2.76 -22.45
N TRP A 59 5.71 1.88 -23.33
CA TRP A 59 4.84 1.15 -24.25
C TRP A 59 3.80 0.28 -23.52
N LEU A 60 4.21 -0.46 -22.50
CA LEU A 60 3.31 -1.26 -21.68
C LEU A 60 2.26 -0.41 -20.94
N GLY A 61 2.64 0.79 -20.50
CA GLY A 61 1.76 1.72 -19.81
C GLY A 61 0.77 2.46 -20.72
N GLU A 62 1.07 2.57 -22.01
CA GLU A 62 0.27 3.35 -22.97
C GLU A 62 -0.56 2.44 -23.90
N ASP A 63 0.04 1.35 -24.40
CA ASP A 63 -0.49 0.60 -25.54
C ASP A 63 -0.95 -0.84 -25.22
N ASP A 64 -0.55 -1.43 -24.08
CA ASP A 64 -0.92 -2.81 -23.71
C ASP A 64 -2.02 -2.87 -22.64
N CYS A 65 -3.28 -3.01 -23.07
CA CYS A 65 -4.43 -3.08 -22.16
C CYS A 65 -4.35 -4.26 -21.18
N ASN A 66 -3.85 -5.43 -21.61
CA ASN A 66 -3.76 -6.60 -20.74
C ASN A 66 -2.75 -6.35 -19.61
N TYR A 67 -1.63 -5.70 -19.96
CA TYR A 67 -0.65 -5.30 -18.98
C TYR A 67 -1.19 -4.25 -18.01
N GLN A 68 -1.96 -3.28 -18.50
CA GLN A 68 -2.56 -2.24 -17.66
C GLN A 68 -3.58 -2.83 -16.66
N GLU A 69 -4.42 -3.78 -17.09
CA GLU A 69 -5.35 -4.50 -16.21
C GLU A 69 -4.59 -5.30 -15.16
N PHE A 70 -3.60 -6.09 -15.57
CA PHE A 70 -2.74 -6.85 -14.67
C PHE A 70 -2.00 -5.95 -13.65
N ALA A 71 -1.45 -4.82 -14.11
CA ALA A 71 -0.79 -3.86 -13.24
C ALA A 71 -1.77 -3.30 -12.19
N GLY A 72 -3.02 -3.05 -12.55
CA GLY A 72 -4.07 -2.62 -11.63
C GLY A 72 -4.34 -3.64 -10.51
N GLU A 73 -4.46 -4.93 -10.86
CA GLU A 73 -4.63 -6.02 -9.90
C GLU A 73 -3.41 -6.13 -8.96
N VAL A 74 -2.21 -6.12 -9.51
CA VAL A 74 -0.96 -6.18 -8.73
C VAL A 74 -0.83 -4.99 -7.79
N MET A 75 -1.19 -3.78 -8.25
CA MET A 75 -1.16 -2.58 -7.42
C MET A 75 -2.10 -2.71 -6.22
N TRP A 76 -3.30 -3.24 -6.44
CA TRP A 76 -4.25 -3.50 -5.36
C TRP A 76 -3.66 -4.48 -4.34
N ASP A 77 -3.14 -5.61 -4.80
CA ASP A 77 -2.59 -6.66 -3.94
C ASP A 77 -1.35 -6.21 -3.15
N ILE A 78 -0.58 -5.27 -3.69
CA ILE A 78 0.58 -4.69 -2.99
C ILE A 78 0.15 -3.59 -2.02
N PHE A 79 -0.73 -2.68 -2.44
CA PHE A 79 -1.08 -1.51 -1.64
C PHE A 79 -2.06 -1.82 -0.52
N ARG A 80 -3.03 -2.71 -0.73
CA ARG A 80 -4.04 -2.97 0.29
C ARG A 80 -3.47 -3.50 1.61
N PRO A 81 -2.61 -4.54 1.62
CA PRO A 81 -1.98 -4.99 2.88
C PRO A 81 -1.08 -3.92 3.50
N ARG A 82 -0.41 -3.10 2.68
CA ARG A 82 0.41 -2.00 3.18
C ARG A 82 -0.44 -0.95 3.90
N VAL A 83 -1.51 -0.49 3.27
CA VAL A 83 -2.42 0.54 3.81
C VAL A 83 -3.15 0.01 5.05
N GLU A 84 -3.53 -1.26 5.08
CA GLU A 84 -4.12 -1.92 6.26
C GLU A 84 -3.18 -1.80 7.49
N VAL A 85 -1.90 -2.12 7.31
CA VAL A 85 -0.90 -2.01 8.37
C VAL A 85 -0.60 -0.55 8.73
N GLU A 86 -0.54 0.36 7.75
CA GLU A 86 -0.38 1.81 7.98
C GLU A 86 -1.53 2.37 8.83
N TYR A 87 -2.77 1.97 8.52
CA TYR A 87 -3.97 2.37 9.24
C TYR A 87 -3.94 1.86 10.70
N ALA A 88 -3.59 0.59 10.90
CA ALA A 88 -3.43 -0.01 12.22
C ALA A 88 -2.32 0.67 13.05
N ILE A 89 -1.18 0.97 12.43
CA ILE A 89 -0.09 1.74 13.06
C ILE A 89 -0.59 3.13 13.47
N GLY A 90 -1.42 3.77 12.64
CA GLY A 90 -2.03 5.06 12.96
C GLY A 90 -2.91 5.01 14.22
N ILE A 91 -3.72 3.95 14.38
CA ILE A 91 -4.53 3.71 15.59
C ILE A 91 -3.61 3.45 16.80
N PHE A 92 -2.66 2.52 16.66
CA PHE A 92 -1.69 2.18 17.69
C PHE A 92 -0.99 3.44 18.22
N LEU A 93 -0.45 4.28 17.34
CA LEU A 93 0.21 5.52 17.75
C LEU A 93 -0.73 6.48 18.48
N ARG A 94 -2.01 6.56 18.09
CA ARG A 94 -2.99 7.39 18.82
C ARG A 94 -3.20 6.89 20.23
N HIS A 95 -3.41 5.60 20.44
CA HIS A 95 -3.59 5.02 21.79
C HIS A 95 -2.41 5.37 22.70
N HIS A 96 -1.19 5.14 22.22
CA HIS A 96 0.03 5.37 23.01
C HIS A 96 0.37 6.85 23.19
N THR A 97 -0.07 7.74 22.28
CA THR A 97 0.10 9.20 22.45
C THR A 97 -0.85 9.77 23.51
N PHE A 98 -2.05 9.21 23.66
CA PHE A 98 -3.01 9.66 24.68
C PHE A 98 -2.73 9.09 26.07
N GLU A 99 -2.12 7.90 26.15
CA GLU A 99 -1.70 7.30 27.43
C GLU A 99 -0.52 8.03 28.08
N ASP A 100 0.43 8.55 27.29
CA ASP A 100 1.56 9.34 27.79
C ASP A 100 1.15 10.75 28.31
N ALA A 101 -0.08 11.19 28.04
CA ALA A 101 -0.58 12.52 28.39
C ALA A 101 -1.50 12.56 29.63
N ALA A 102 -1.78 11.41 30.26
CA ALA A 102 -2.68 11.26 31.40
C ALA A 102 -1.94 10.87 32.69
#